data_AF-A0A357F3R6-F1
#
_entry.id   AF-A0A357F3R6-F1
#
_cell.length_a   1.000
_cell.length_b   1.000
_cell.length_c   1.000
_cell.angle_alpha   90.00
_cell.angle_beta   90.00
_cell.angle_gamma   90.00
#
_symmetry.space_group_name_H-M   'P 1'
#
loop_
_entity.id
_entity.type
_entity.pdbx_description
1 polymer ?
#
loop_
_entity_poly.entity_id
_entity_poly.type
_entity_poly.pdbx_seq_one_letter_code
_entity_poly.pdbx_strand_id
1 'polypeptide(L)'
;MEEAVLEKIKTELSALSRKIDESELEDIRSRRDWGGADVVVSPISIEKATSGGFYPEPRTVVTQFSREVSWLFEKLRDIFSSLLESDSKIEFYGRLAIAARGYQQRVNGGENAKDIMRAVLYEAVLMLEEMEEGTFEYLSVAVGNTILADLVEEGEKSGYIGVEATKEFFKKMEAKHL
;
A
#
# COMPACT_ATOMS: atom_id res chain seq x y z
N MET A 1 -10.49 3.63 -22.05
CA MET A 1 -11.28 3.05 -20.95
C MET A 1 -10.74 3.74 -19.74
N GLU A 2 -11.32 4.83 -19.24
CA GLU A 2 -10.62 5.56 -18.18
C GLU A 2 -11.58 6.20 -17.18
N GLU A 3 -12.38 7.18 -17.56
CA GLU A 3 -13.02 8.06 -16.56
C GLU A 3 -13.98 7.34 -15.59
N ALA A 4 -14.88 6.49 -16.10
CA ALA A 4 -15.84 5.77 -15.25
C ALA A 4 -15.17 4.71 -14.34
N VAL A 5 -14.03 4.14 -14.78
CA VAL A 5 -13.27 3.17 -13.98
C VAL A 5 -12.51 3.90 -12.88
N LEU A 6 -11.84 5.00 -13.22
CA LEU A 6 -11.10 5.83 -12.27
C LEU A 6 -12.04 6.42 -11.20
N GLU A 7 -13.20 6.94 -11.59
CA GLU A 7 -14.18 7.48 -10.64
C GLU A 7 -14.75 6.40 -9.72
N LYS A 8 -14.97 5.19 -10.24
CA LYS A 8 -15.36 4.03 -9.43
C LYS A 8 -14.28 3.72 -8.39
N ILE A 9 -13.00 3.69 -8.79
CA ILE A 9 -11.89 3.42 -7.87
C ILE A 9 -11.78 4.51 -6.81
N LYS A 10 -11.91 5.81 -7.17
CA LYS A 10 -11.92 6.93 -6.21
C LYS A 10 -13.03 6.75 -5.15
N THR A 11 -14.21 6.34 -5.59
CA THR A 11 -15.35 6.04 -4.71
C THR A 11 -15.04 4.85 -3.79
N GLU A 12 -14.47 3.77 -4.33
CA GLU A 12 -14.09 2.59 -3.55
C GLU A 12 -12.98 2.90 -2.52
N LEU A 13 -12.01 3.75 -2.84
CA LEU A 13 -10.97 4.19 -1.90
C LEU A 13 -11.52 5.10 -0.80
N SER A 14 -12.44 6.00 -1.13
CA SER A 14 -13.14 6.83 -0.14
C SER A 14 -13.96 5.97 0.83
N ALA A 15 -14.69 4.98 0.29
CA ALA A 15 -15.43 4.03 1.10
C ALA A 15 -14.51 3.17 1.99
N LEU A 16 -13.33 2.80 1.48
CA LEU A 16 -12.34 2.02 2.21
C LEU A 16 -11.70 2.82 3.36
N SER A 17 -11.41 4.10 3.14
CA SER A 17 -10.96 5.04 4.19
C SER A 17 -11.97 5.09 5.33
N ARG A 18 -13.24 5.38 5.01
CA ARG A 18 -14.31 5.41 5.99
C ARG A 18 -14.47 4.07 6.72
N LYS A 19 -14.32 2.95 6.01
CA LYS A 19 -14.39 1.61 6.61
C LYS A 19 -13.28 1.37 7.63
N ILE A 20 -12.06 1.83 7.37
CA ILE A 20 -10.94 1.76 8.33
C ILE A 20 -11.28 2.56 9.60
N ASP A 21 -11.91 3.70 9.44
CA ASP A 21 -12.21 4.62 10.55
C ASP A 21 -13.35 4.11 11.42
N GLU A 22 -14.44 3.67 10.80
CA GLU A 22 -15.67 3.26 11.47
C GLU A 22 -15.64 1.84 12.05
N SER A 23 -14.75 0.96 11.57
CA SER A 23 -14.75 -0.45 11.98
C SER A 23 -13.86 -0.72 13.19
N GLU A 24 -14.22 -1.75 13.95
CA GLU A 24 -13.33 -2.42 14.89
C GLU A 24 -12.28 -3.26 14.12
N LEU A 25 -11.10 -3.46 14.69
CA LEU A 25 -10.00 -4.14 14.00
C LEU A 25 -10.34 -5.60 13.67
N GLU A 26 -11.14 -6.25 14.51
CA GLU A 26 -11.60 -7.63 14.31
C GLU A 26 -12.43 -7.80 13.03
N ASP A 27 -13.08 -6.73 12.56
CA ASP A 27 -13.93 -6.71 11.37
C ASP A 27 -13.15 -6.44 10.07
N ILE A 28 -11.90 -5.95 10.18
CA ILE A 28 -11.07 -5.53 9.04
C ILE A 28 -9.71 -6.21 9.04
N ARG A 29 -9.71 -7.53 9.27
CA ARG A 29 -8.50 -8.37 9.24
C ARG A 29 -8.65 -9.55 8.29
N SER A 30 -7.56 -9.93 7.63
CA SER A 30 -7.54 -11.09 6.75
C SER A 30 -7.43 -12.37 7.58
N ARG A 31 -7.86 -13.48 6.98
CA ARG A 31 -7.68 -14.82 7.55
C ARG A 31 -6.21 -15.24 7.61
N ARG A 32 -5.38 -14.67 6.73
CA ARG A 32 -3.95 -14.97 6.63
C ARG A 32 -3.15 -13.70 6.38
N ASP A 33 -1.87 -13.80 6.66
CA ASP A 33 -0.87 -12.81 6.28
C ASP A 33 -0.75 -12.71 4.75
N TRP A 34 -0.48 -11.51 4.25
CA TRP A 34 -0.30 -11.25 2.83
C TRP A 34 1.05 -11.80 2.36
N GLY A 35 1.00 -12.47 1.21
CA GLY A 35 2.18 -12.85 0.43
C GLY A 35 1.85 -12.80 -1.04
N GLY A 36 2.51 -11.92 -1.79
CA GLY A 36 2.27 -11.74 -3.22
C GLY A 36 2.98 -10.51 -3.78
N ALA A 37 3.27 -10.54 -5.08
CA ALA A 37 4.00 -9.49 -5.80
C ALA A 37 5.30 -9.07 -5.08
N ASP A 38 6.08 -10.07 -4.65
CA ASP A 38 7.34 -9.91 -3.91
C ASP A 38 7.22 -9.08 -2.61
N VAL A 39 6.03 -9.00 -2.05
CA VAL A 39 5.75 -8.37 -0.75
C VAL A 39 5.19 -9.40 0.22
N VAL A 40 5.64 -9.30 1.47
CA VAL A 40 5.11 -10.07 2.60
C VAL A 40 4.73 -9.12 3.74
N VAL A 41 3.58 -9.35 4.36
CA VAL A 41 3.15 -8.66 5.58
C VAL A 41 3.01 -9.71 6.67
N SER A 42 3.80 -9.63 7.75
CA SER A 42 3.88 -10.69 8.75
C SER A 42 4.10 -10.13 10.17
N PRO A 43 3.66 -10.80 11.24
CA PRO A 43 3.90 -10.33 12.61
C PRO A 43 5.33 -10.57 13.08
N ILE A 44 6.08 -11.40 12.36
CA ILE A 44 7.47 -11.72 12.66
C ILE A 44 8.30 -11.52 11.41
N SER A 45 9.57 -11.16 11.60
CA SER A 45 10.53 -11.21 10.50
C SER A 45 10.64 -12.66 10.04
N ILE A 46 10.36 -12.91 8.77
CA ILE A 46 10.71 -14.18 8.14
C ILE A 46 12.23 -14.14 7.96
N GLU A 47 12.95 -15.07 8.58
CA GLU A 47 14.39 -15.21 8.35
C GLU A 47 14.62 -15.44 6.85
N LYS A 48 15.66 -14.80 6.30
CA LYS A 48 16.06 -14.97 4.90
C LYS A 48 16.11 -16.46 4.59
N ALA A 49 15.40 -16.89 3.55
CA ALA A 49 15.58 -18.24 3.08
C ALA A 49 17.05 -18.39 2.69
N THR A 50 17.76 -19.31 3.34
CA THR A 50 19.17 -19.59 3.01
C THR A 50 19.29 -19.86 1.51
N SER A 51 19.83 -18.88 0.79
CA SER A 51 20.31 -18.88 -0.60
C SER A 51 19.93 -20.09 -1.46
N GLY A 52 19.04 -19.90 -2.44
CA GLY A 52 18.77 -20.91 -3.48
C GLY A 52 17.41 -20.83 -4.16
N GLY A 53 16.49 -19.97 -3.70
CA GLY A 53 15.19 -19.77 -4.34
C GLY A 53 15.31 -19.03 -5.68
N PHE A 54 14.47 -19.40 -6.65
CA PHE A 54 14.35 -18.69 -7.94
C PHE A 54 13.81 -17.26 -7.78
N TYR A 55 13.10 -17.00 -6.68
CA TYR A 55 12.46 -15.72 -6.40
C TYR A 55 13.34 -14.82 -5.53
N PRO A 56 13.31 -13.50 -5.74
CA PRO A 56 14.03 -12.55 -4.89
C PRO A 56 13.50 -12.57 -3.46
N GLU A 57 14.31 -12.07 -2.53
CA GLU A 57 13.87 -11.86 -1.15
C GLU A 57 12.69 -10.86 -1.12
N PRO A 58 11.59 -11.20 -0.43
CA PRO A 58 10.42 -10.34 -0.42
C PRO A 58 10.64 -9.09 0.43
N ARG A 59 10.02 -8.00 -0.01
CA ARG A 59 9.90 -6.76 0.74
C ARG A 59 8.93 -7.02 1.89
N THR A 60 9.46 -7.02 3.10
CA THR A 60 8.70 -7.44 4.28
C THR A 60 8.24 -6.24 5.10
N VAL A 61 6.95 -6.20 5.44
CA VAL A 61 6.36 -5.32 6.46
C VAL A 61 6.15 -6.17 7.72
N VAL A 62 6.97 -5.91 8.74
CA VAL A 62 6.89 -6.63 10.03
C VAL A 62 6.05 -5.79 11.00
N THR A 63 4.85 -6.25 11.35
CA THR A 63 3.92 -5.50 12.23
C THR A 63 3.00 -6.45 12.98
N GLN A 64 2.70 -6.14 14.25
CA GLN A 64 1.70 -6.88 15.03
C GLN A 64 0.29 -6.81 14.43
N PHE A 65 0.04 -5.81 13.56
CA PHE A 65 -1.23 -5.60 12.83
C PHE A 65 -1.19 -6.24 11.44
N SER A 66 -0.46 -7.35 11.29
CA SER A 66 -0.18 -7.96 9.97
C SER A 66 -1.46 -8.32 9.23
N ARG A 67 -2.48 -8.80 9.95
CA ARG A 67 -3.73 -9.26 9.33
C ARG A 67 -4.61 -8.10 8.89
N GLU A 68 -4.61 -7.00 9.63
CA GLU A 68 -5.31 -5.76 9.28
C GLU A 68 -4.68 -5.12 8.05
N VAL A 69 -3.34 -5.02 8.02
CA VAL A 69 -2.62 -4.55 6.83
C VAL A 69 -2.81 -5.51 5.65
N SER A 70 -2.80 -6.82 5.87
CA SER A 70 -3.05 -7.81 4.82
C SER A 70 -4.46 -7.72 4.25
N TRP A 71 -5.46 -7.43 5.08
CA TRP A 71 -6.82 -7.16 4.63
C TRP A 71 -6.86 -5.94 3.70
N LEU A 72 -6.16 -4.86 4.06
CA LEU A 72 -6.08 -3.68 3.20
C LEU A 72 -5.43 -4.02 1.86
N PHE A 73 -4.34 -4.80 1.85
CA PHE A 73 -3.70 -5.26 0.61
C PHE A 73 -4.66 -6.09 -0.26
N GLU A 74 -5.48 -6.96 0.33
CA GLU A 74 -6.52 -7.69 -0.40
C GLU A 74 -7.58 -6.77 -1.00
N LYS A 75 -8.01 -5.73 -0.28
CA LYS A 75 -8.97 -4.74 -0.81
C LYS A 75 -8.38 -3.92 -1.94
N LEU A 76 -7.14 -3.46 -1.79
CA LEU A 76 -6.45 -2.72 -2.84
C LEU A 76 -6.21 -3.60 -4.07
N ARG A 77 -5.90 -4.89 -3.90
CA ARG A 77 -5.85 -5.85 -5.02
C ARG A 77 -7.16 -5.87 -5.78
N ASP A 78 -8.27 -6.06 -5.08
CA ASP A 78 -9.57 -6.22 -5.72
C ASP A 78 -9.97 -4.92 -6.46
N ILE A 79 -9.72 -3.76 -5.86
CA ILE A 79 -10.00 -2.42 -6.42
C ILE A 79 -9.15 -2.13 -7.66
N PHE A 80 -7.83 -2.37 -7.60
CA PHE A 80 -6.90 -2.00 -8.68
C PHE A 80 -6.68 -3.10 -9.73
N SER A 81 -7.26 -4.29 -9.55
CA SER A 81 -6.98 -5.46 -10.41
C SER A 81 -7.16 -5.22 -11.90
N SER A 82 -8.06 -4.31 -12.31
CA SER A 82 -8.28 -3.95 -13.72
C SER A 82 -7.30 -2.92 -14.28
N LEU A 83 -6.52 -2.25 -13.42
CA LEU A 83 -5.50 -1.27 -13.82
C LEU A 83 -4.08 -1.82 -13.78
N LEU A 84 -3.86 -2.95 -13.09
CA LEU A 84 -2.54 -3.51 -12.86
C LEU A 84 -2.24 -4.63 -13.85
N GLU A 85 -1.08 -4.50 -14.49
CA GLU A 85 -0.48 -5.50 -15.36
C GLU A 85 0.61 -6.27 -14.61
N SER A 86 1.16 -7.30 -15.27
CA SER A 86 2.11 -8.22 -14.63
C SER A 86 3.39 -7.55 -14.11
N ASP A 87 3.83 -6.47 -14.73
CA ASP A 87 5.00 -5.66 -14.41
C ASP A 87 4.65 -4.52 -13.43
N SER A 88 3.57 -3.78 -13.70
CA SER A 88 3.16 -2.63 -12.89
C SER A 88 2.68 -3.03 -11.48
N LYS A 89 2.21 -4.28 -11.29
CA LYS A 89 1.82 -4.78 -9.97
C LYS A 89 2.99 -4.81 -8.97
N ILE A 90 4.22 -5.08 -9.42
CA ILE A 90 5.36 -5.20 -8.49
C ILE A 90 5.69 -3.82 -7.90
N GLU A 91 5.69 -2.78 -8.73
CA GLU A 91 5.80 -1.39 -8.30
C GLU A 91 4.69 -1.04 -7.31
N PHE A 92 3.44 -1.32 -7.69
CA PHE A 92 2.27 -0.96 -6.89
C PHE A 92 2.35 -1.54 -5.47
N TYR A 93 2.46 -2.86 -5.33
CA TYR A 93 2.52 -3.48 -4.00
C TYR A 93 3.81 -3.14 -3.26
N GLY A 94 4.92 -2.98 -3.97
CA GLY A 94 6.19 -2.57 -3.39
C GLY A 94 6.11 -1.17 -2.77
N ARG A 95 5.45 -0.21 -3.43
CA ARG A 95 5.18 1.15 -2.90
C ARG A 95 4.27 1.12 -1.68
N LEU A 96 3.21 0.30 -1.68
CA LEU A 96 2.37 0.11 -0.48
C LEU A 96 3.22 -0.36 0.72
N ALA A 97 4.15 -1.29 0.51
CA ALA A 97 5.05 -1.76 1.56
C ALA A 97 6.08 -0.70 1.99
N ILE A 98 6.58 0.12 1.05
CA ILE A 98 7.43 1.28 1.38
C ILE A 98 6.67 2.27 2.26
N ALA A 99 5.41 2.59 1.95
CA ALA A 99 4.59 3.50 2.73
C ALA A 99 4.36 3.00 4.17
N ALA A 100 4.04 1.71 4.31
CA ALA A 100 3.91 1.07 5.62
C ALA A 100 5.20 1.19 6.46
N ARG A 101 6.37 0.88 5.85
CA ARG A 101 7.68 0.97 6.52
C ARG A 101 8.05 2.42 6.83
N GLY A 102 7.72 3.36 5.95
CA GLY A 102 7.93 4.80 6.16
C GLY A 102 7.14 5.32 7.36
N TYR A 103 5.91 4.84 7.56
CA TYR A 103 5.15 5.10 8.78
C TYR A 103 5.87 4.55 10.03
N GLN A 104 6.26 3.28 10.00
CA GLN A 104 6.93 2.61 11.13
C GLN A 104 8.21 3.33 11.58
N GLN A 105 9.02 3.78 10.61
CA GLN A 105 10.25 4.54 10.88
C GLN A 105 9.99 5.85 11.62
N ARG A 106 8.84 6.51 11.37
CA ARG A 106 8.51 7.79 12.01
C ARG A 106 7.90 7.66 13.40
N VAL A 107 7.16 6.58 13.68
CA VAL A 107 6.49 6.39 14.99
C VAL A 107 7.32 5.63 16.02
N ASN A 108 8.44 5.02 15.59
CA ASN A 108 9.47 4.42 16.46
C ASN A 108 8.90 3.58 17.64
N GLY A 109 8.01 2.63 17.34
CA GLY A 109 7.44 1.69 18.32
C GLY A 109 6.05 2.05 18.85
N GLY A 110 5.55 3.26 18.58
CA GLY A 110 4.15 3.67 18.86
C GLY A 110 3.17 3.32 17.74
N GLU A 111 3.30 2.14 17.16
CA GLU A 111 2.52 1.73 15.99
C GLU A 111 1.02 1.63 16.30
N ASN A 112 0.18 2.15 15.41
CA ASN A 112 -1.27 2.04 15.46
C ASN A 112 -1.79 1.41 14.16
N ALA A 113 -2.67 0.41 14.30
CA ALA A 113 -3.24 -0.33 13.17
C ALA A 113 -3.90 0.59 12.12
N LYS A 114 -4.74 1.52 12.55
CA LYS A 114 -5.45 2.42 11.63
C LYS A 114 -4.49 3.39 10.96
N ASP A 115 -3.47 3.87 11.66
CA ASP A 115 -2.51 4.81 11.09
C ASP A 115 -1.57 4.15 10.06
N ILE A 116 -1.11 2.91 10.27
CA ILE A 116 -0.36 2.18 9.24
C ILE A 116 -1.23 1.86 8.03
N MET A 117 -2.49 1.46 8.24
CA MET A 117 -3.44 1.25 7.15
C MET A 117 -3.71 2.54 6.35
N ARG A 118 -3.83 3.68 7.03
CA ARG A 118 -3.97 4.99 6.36
C ARG A 118 -2.73 5.38 5.58
N ALA A 119 -1.52 5.10 6.08
CA ALA A 119 -0.29 5.35 5.33
C ALA A 119 -0.26 4.55 4.01
N VAL A 120 -0.66 3.28 4.06
CA VAL A 120 -0.77 2.41 2.89
C VAL A 120 -1.87 2.89 1.93
N LEU A 121 -3.06 3.23 2.45
CA LEU A 121 -4.17 3.71 1.62
C LEU A 121 -3.82 5.04 0.93
N TYR A 122 -3.08 5.92 1.62
CA TYR A 122 -2.67 7.21 1.06
C TYR A 122 -1.77 7.02 -0.17
N GLU A 123 -0.81 6.10 -0.09
CA GLU A 123 0.04 5.75 -1.22
C GLU A 123 -0.79 5.18 -2.40
N ALA A 124 -1.82 4.38 -2.12
CA ALA A 124 -2.72 3.89 -3.15
C ALA A 124 -3.47 5.02 -3.87
N VAL A 125 -3.87 6.08 -3.14
CA VAL A 125 -4.50 7.26 -3.74
C VAL A 125 -3.52 8.02 -4.63
N LEU A 126 -2.29 8.25 -4.16
CA LEU A 126 -1.25 8.90 -4.98
C LEU A 126 -0.97 8.12 -6.26
N MET A 127 -0.85 6.80 -6.17
CA MET A 127 -0.66 5.96 -7.36
C MET A 127 -1.84 6.03 -8.33
N LEU A 128 -3.08 6.18 -7.83
CA LEU A 128 -4.24 6.40 -8.71
C LEU A 128 -4.18 7.75 -9.42
N GLU A 129 -3.78 8.81 -8.72
CA GLU A 129 -3.59 10.14 -9.31
C GLU A 129 -2.53 10.08 -10.42
N GLU A 130 -1.41 9.41 -10.16
CA GLU A 130 -0.37 9.18 -11.17
C GLU A 130 -0.88 8.33 -12.36
N MET A 131 -1.71 7.31 -12.12
CA MET A 131 -2.30 6.51 -13.20
C MET A 131 -3.28 7.35 -14.05
N GLU A 132 -4.07 8.23 -13.42
CA GLU A 132 -4.99 9.15 -14.10
C GLU A 132 -4.22 10.17 -14.94
N GLU A 133 -3.08 10.66 -14.45
CA GLU A 133 -2.20 11.59 -15.16
C GLU A 133 -1.28 10.91 -16.19
N GLY A 134 -1.22 9.57 -16.21
CA GLY A 134 -0.31 8.80 -17.06
C GLY A 134 1.16 8.89 -16.63
N THR A 135 1.41 9.25 -15.37
CA THR A 135 2.75 9.43 -14.77
C THR A 135 3.13 8.29 -13.82
N PHE A 136 2.28 7.25 -13.67
CA PHE A 136 2.61 6.06 -12.90
C PHE A 136 3.68 5.23 -13.62
N GLU A 137 4.94 5.46 -13.25
CA GLU A 137 6.10 4.78 -13.79
C GLU A 137 6.48 3.53 -12.98
N TYR A 138 6.99 2.52 -13.66
CA TYR A 138 7.45 1.27 -13.07
C TYR A 138 8.58 0.66 -13.92
N LEU A 139 9.37 -0.22 -13.31
CA LEU A 139 10.38 -0.98 -14.04
C LEU A 139 9.74 -2.14 -14.79
N SER A 140 10.05 -2.29 -16.08
CA SER A 140 9.60 -3.46 -16.86
C SER A 140 10.18 -4.79 -16.34
N VAL A 141 11.28 -4.73 -15.57
CA VAL A 141 11.88 -5.89 -14.91
C VAL A 141 12.34 -5.49 -13.51
N ALA A 142 11.69 -6.02 -12.47
CA ALA A 142 12.03 -5.80 -11.06
C ALA A 142 13.08 -6.82 -10.56
N VAL A 143 14.32 -6.72 -11.06
CA VAL A 143 15.41 -7.62 -10.65
C VAL A 143 15.65 -7.48 -9.14
N GLY A 144 15.68 -8.61 -8.42
CA GLY A 144 15.97 -8.58 -6.99
C GLY A 144 14.89 -7.87 -6.14
N ASN A 145 13.67 -7.72 -6.66
CA ASN A 145 12.58 -6.96 -6.02
C ASN A 145 12.89 -5.46 -5.84
N THR A 146 13.79 -4.93 -6.68
CA THR A 146 13.99 -3.49 -6.84
C THR A 146 12.85 -2.92 -7.68
N ILE A 147 12.24 -1.85 -7.17
CA ILE A 147 11.19 -1.09 -7.84
C ILE A 147 11.69 0.33 -8.13
N LEU A 148 11.00 1.07 -9.00
CA LEU A 148 11.40 2.43 -9.38
C LEU A 148 11.44 3.35 -8.15
N ALA A 149 10.48 3.23 -7.24
CA ALA A 149 10.46 4.00 -5.99
C ALA A 149 11.67 3.76 -5.06
N ASP A 150 12.45 2.69 -5.25
CA ASP A 150 13.72 2.51 -4.54
C ASP A 150 14.83 3.42 -5.10
N LEU A 151 14.75 3.77 -6.39
CA LEU A 151 15.77 4.52 -7.14
C LEU A 151 15.59 6.03 -7.09
N VAL A 152 14.37 6.50 -6.77
CA VAL A 152 14.07 7.93 -6.59
C VAL A 152 14.75 8.46 -5.33
N GLU A 153 15.34 9.67 -5.41
CA GLU A 153 15.98 10.30 -4.26
C GLU A 153 14.97 10.60 -3.14
N GLU A 154 15.39 10.55 -1.88
CA GLU A 154 14.51 10.66 -0.71
C GLU A 154 13.73 11.99 -0.65
N GLY A 155 14.27 13.05 -1.25
CA GLY A 155 13.62 14.37 -1.38
C GLY A 155 12.55 14.46 -2.48
N GLU A 156 12.52 13.49 -3.41
CA GLU A 156 11.60 13.42 -4.54
C GLU A 156 10.47 12.38 -4.31
N LYS A 157 10.54 11.61 -3.22
CA LYS A 157 9.50 10.63 -2.90
C LYS A 157 8.22 11.34 -2.48
N SER A 158 7.11 11.01 -3.14
CA SER A 158 5.74 11.27 -2.67
C SER A 158 5.39 10.39 -1.46
N GLY A 159 6.27 10.38 -0.46
CA GLY A 159 6.17 9.46 0.66
C GLY A 159 5.05 9.83 1.63
N TYR A 160 4.83 8.94 2.60
CA TYR A 160 3.97 9.17 3.74
C TYR A 160 4.13 10.60 4.30
N ILE A 161 3.04 11.35 4.42
CA ILE A 161 3.07 12.78 4.82
C ILE A 161 2.93 13.01 6.34
N GLY A 162 2.85 11.93 7.12
CA GLY A 162 2.67 11.99 8.58
C GLY A 162 1.21 11.85 9.00
N VAL A 163 0.99 11.38 10.24
CA VAL A 163 -0.33 10.91 10.72
C VAL A 163 -1.42 11.96 10.54
N GLU A 164 -1.20 13.16 11.07
CA GLU A 164 -2.21 14.21 11.09
C GLU A 164 -2.50 14.74 9.68
N ALA A 165 -1.47 14.88 8.84
CA ALA A 165 -1.64 15.30 7.46
C ALA A 165 -2.41 14.25 6.64
N THR A 166 -2.14 12.95 6.85
CA THR A 166 -2.88 11.85 6.21
C THR A 166 -4.35 11.82 6.65
N LYS A 167 -4.64 12.03 7.95
CA LYS A 167 -6.03 12.11 8.43
C LYS A 167 -6.80 13.28 7.81
N GLU A 168 -6.19 14.47 7.77
CA GLU A 168 -6.80 15.65 7.16
C GLU A 168 -7.00 15.50 5.65
N PHE A 169 -6.10 14.78 4.96
CA PHE A 169 -6.28 14.43 3.56
C PHE A 169 -7.55 13.58 3.36
N PHE A 170 -7.70 12.48 4.09
CA PHE A 170 -8.85 11.58 3.93
C PHE A 170 -10.18 12.23 4.30
N LYS A 171 -10.21 13.06 5.35
CA LYS A 171 -11.40 13.85 5.71
C LYS A 171 -11.87 14.75 4.56
N LYS A 172 -10.95 15.36 3.82
CA LYS A 172 -11.27 16.18 2.64
C LYS A 172 -11.70 15.33 1.45
N MET A 173 -11.06 14.18 1.24
CA MET A 173 -11.38 13.25 0.16
C MET A 173 -12.82 12.72 0.33
N GLU A 174 -13.16 12.22 1.52
CA GLU A 174 -14.50 11.69 1.83
C GLU A 174 -15.60 12.75 1.63
N ALA A 175 -15.33 14.01 1.99
CA ALA A 175 -16.28 15.10 1.79
C ALA A 175 -16.56 15.43 0.31
N LYS A 176 -15.68 15.04 -0.63
CA LYS A 176 -15.89 15.27 -2.07
C LYS A 176 -16.73 14.17 -2.73
N HIS A 177 -16.85 13.01 -2.11
CA HIS A 177 -17.54 11.83 -2.66
C HIS A 177 -18.82 11.46 -1.86
N LEU A 178 -19.35 12.41 -1.08
CA LEU A 178 -20.68 12.40 -0.46
C LEU A 178 -21.66 13.26 -1.27
#